data_AF-A0A0D0DKB3-F1
#
_entry.id   AF-A0A0D0DKB3-F1
#
_cell.length_a   1.000
_cell.length_b   1.000
_cell.length_c   1.000
_cell.angle_alpha   90.00
_cell.angle_beta   90.00
_cell.angle_gamma   90.00
#
_symmetry.space_group_name_H-M   'P 1'
#
loop_
_entity.id
_entity.type
_entity.pdbx_description
1 polymer ?
#
loop_
_entity_poly.entity_id
_entity_poly.type
_entity_poly.pdbx_seq_one_letter_code
_entity_poly.pdbx_strand_id
1 'polypeptide(L)'
;SHNHQLLIAIQLAIFLNRAGHYGNVILTEDVAQWAGVSVGSVVNCTNRVMVAVLDQHDDFIQFPALDSQNAENARSYVEAPHVCPEWWNGFLAADGSAFGLYAKPGLHGETFFDHKSNYSLNCQVNHFCIFFG
;
A
#
# COMPACT_ATOMS: atom_id res chain seq x y z
N SER A 1 -20.76 -21.83 -19.98
CA SER A 1 -20.72 -23.02 -19.12
C SER A 1 -21.10 -22.60 -17.70
N HIS A 2 -21.95 -23.38 -17.02
CA HIS A 2 -22.32 -23.12 -15.62
C HIS A 2 -21.21 -23.68 -14.70
N ASN A 3 -20.07 -22.99 -14.63
CA ASN A 3 -19.08 -23.27 -13.59
C ASN A 3 -19.58 -22.62 -12.29
N HIS A 4 -19.76 -23.42 -11.22
CA HIS A 4 -20.05 -22.89 -9.89
C HIS A 4 -18.96 -21.90 -9.50
N GLN A 5 -19.31 -20.61 -9.46
CA GLN A 5 -18.39 -19.59 -8.98
C GLN A 5 -18.30 -19.70 -7.45
N LEU A 6 -17.09 -19.54 -6.92
CA LEU A 6 -16.88 -19.34 -5.49
C LEU A 6 -17.70 -18.14 -5.01
N LEU A 7 -18.23 -18.22 -3.78
CA LEU A 7 -18.93 -17.09 -3.16
C LEU A 7 -18.04 -15.84 -3.15
N ILE A 8 -18.61 -14.66 -3.36
CA ILE A 8 -17.88 -13.38 -3.42
C ILE A 8 -17.02 -13.17 -2.18
N ALA A 9 -17.54 -13.50 -0.99
CA ALA A 9 -16.79 -13.41 0.27
C ALA A 9 -15.53 -14.30 0.27
N ILE A 10 -15.57 -15.47 -0.37
CA ILE A 10 -14.41 -16.36 -0.48
C ILE A 10 -13.40 -15.81 -1.49
N GLN A 11 -13.87 -15.27 -2.62
CA GLN A 11 -12.99 -14.61 -3.59
C GLN A 11 -12.25 -13.43 -2.95
N LEU A 12 -12.97 -12.61 -2.17
CA LEU A 12 -12.40 -11.49 -1.42
C LEU A 12 -11.41 -11.95 -0.34
N ALA A 13 -11.74 -12.99 0.44
CA ALA A 13 -10.83 -13.52 1.45
C ALA A 13 -9.52 -14.04 0.84
N ILE A 14 -9.59 -14.74 -0.30
CA ILE A 14 -8.39 -15.20 -1.04
C ILE A 14 -7.57 -14.01 -1.53
N PHE A 15 -8.22 -12.98 -2.07
CA PHE A 15 -7.56 -11.76 -2.51
C PHE A 15 -6.85 -11.05 -1.37
N LEU A 16 -7.53 -10.82 -0.24
CA LEU A 16 -6.97 -10.13 0.93
C LEU A 16 -5.81 -10.92 1.55
N ASN A 17 -5.92 -12.25 1.64
CA ASN A 17 -4.83 -13.10 2.11
C ASN A 17 -3.61 -12.97 1.18
N ARG A 18 -3.82 -12.99 -0.13
CA ARG A 18 -2.73 -12.79 -1.10
C ARG A 18 -2.12 -11.38 -1.02
N ALA A 19 -2.93 -10.34 -0.92
CA ALA A 19 -2.48 -8.94 -0.89
C ALA A 19 -1.75 -8.59 0.41
N GLY A 20 -2.19 -9.13 1.55
CA GLY A 20 -1.53 -8.93 2.85
C GLY A 20 -0.12 -9.51 2.94
N HIS A 21 0.25 -10.40 2.01
CA HIS A 21 1.57 -11.02 1.97
C HIS A 21 2.53 -10.43 0.91
N TYR A 22 2.17 -9.29 0.29
CA TYR A 22 2.94 -8.68 -0.80
C TYR A 22 4.36 -8.18 -0.42
N GLY A 23 4.75 -8.24 0.86
CA GLY A 23 6.11 -7.96 1.34
C GLY A 23 6.92 -9.20 1.80
N ASN A 24 6.30 -10.37 1.85
CA ASN A 24 6.92 -11.60 2.33
C ASN A 24 6.65 -12.67 1.28
N VAL A 25 7.55 -12.79 0.29
CA VAL A 25 7.45 -13.62 -0.93
C VAL A 25 6.63 -14.91 -0.71
N ILE A 26 5.31 -14.80 -0.86
CA ILE A 26 4.38 -15.92 -0.73
C ILE A 26 3.95 -16.31 -2.13
N LEU A 27 4.15 -17.59 -2.41
CA LEU A 27 3.87 -18.16 -3.72
C LEU A 27 2.34 -18.31 -3.86
N THR A 28 1.87 -18.28 -5.11
CA THR A 28 0.42 -18.42 -5.36
C THR A 28 -0.06 -19.82 -4.95
N GLU A 29 0.86 -20.78 -4.96
CA GLU A 29 0.77 -22.14 -4.47
C GLU A 29 0.46 -22.18 -2.96
N ASP A 30 1.10 -21.34 -2.15
CA ASP A 30 0.87 -21.29 -0.69
C ASP A 30 -0.55 -20.79 -0.39
N VAL A 31 -0.99 -19.76 -1.13
CA VAL A 31 -2.35 -19.23 -1.02
C VAL A 31 -3.38 -20.26 -1.50
N ALA A 32 -3.07 -21.01 -2.55
CA ALA A 32 -3.93 -22.07 -3.06
C ALA A 32 -4.08 -23.22 -2.05
N GLN A 33 -2.98 -23.63 -1.42
CA GLN A 33 -2.98 -24.62 -0.35
C GLN A 33 -3.78 -24.14 0.87
N TRP A 34 -3.58 -22.90 1.30
CA TRP A 34 -4.32 -22.29 2.40
C TRP A 34 -5.84 -22.27 2.13
N ALA A 35 -6.23 -21.88 0.92
CA ALA A 35 -7.64 -21.76 0.55
C ALA A 35 -8.29 -23.10 0.13
N GLY A 36 -7.52 -24.18 -0.02
CA GLY A 36 -8.03 -25.46 -0.51
C GLY A 36 -8.55 -25.40 -1.95
N VAL A 37 -7.98 -24.54 -2.79
CA VAL A 37 -8.40 -24.34 -4.19
C VAL A 37 -7.23 -24.53 -5.15
N SER A 38 -7.52 -24.60 -6.46
CA SER A 38 -6.45 -24.61 -7.47
C SER A 38 -5.75 -23.25 -7.56
N VAL A 39 -4.49 -23.23 -7.99
CA VAL A 39 -3.74 -21.99 -8.29
C VAL A 39 -4.50 -21.12 -9.30
N GLY A 40 -5.12 -21.73 -10.33
CA GLY A 40 -5.97 -21.02 -11.29
C GLY A 40 -7.19 -20.36 -10.64
N SER A 41 -7.75 -20.96 -9.59
CA SER A 41 -8.83 -20.36 -8.80
C SER A 41 -8.34 -19.14 -8.03
N VAL A 42 -7.15 -19.17 -7.43
CA VAL A 42 -6.55 -18.00 -6.73
C VAL A 42 -6.37 -16.83 -7.70
N VAL A 43 -5.83 -17.10 -8.89
CA VAL A 43 -5.65 -16.10 -9.95
C VAL A 43 -7.00 -15.52 -10.38
N ASN A 44 -7.99 -16.37 -10.65
CA ASN A 44 -9.33 -15.92 -11.04
C ASN A 44 -10.01 -15.10 -9.95
N CYS A 45 -9.92 -15.49 -8.67
CA CYS A 45 -10.44 -14.71 -7.55
C CYS A 45 -9.76 -13.34 -7.46
N THR A 46 -8.43 -13.30 -7.59
CA THR A 46 -7.66 -12.05 -7.57
C THR A 46 -8.10 -11.11 -8.69
N ASN A 47 -8.18 -11.61 -9.93
CA ASN A 47 -8.58 -10.82 -11.08
C ASN A 47 -10.00 -10.26 -10.93
N ARG A 48 -10.93 -11.08 -10.44
CA ARG A 48 -12.32 -10.64 -10.22
C ARG A 48 -12.43 -9.56 -9.16
N VAL A 49 -11.74 -9.72 -8.03
CA VAL A 49 -11.73 -8.70 -6.98
C VAL A 49 -11.07 -7.42 -7.48
N MET A 50 -9.94 -7.51 -8.20
CA MET A 50 -9.30 -6.33 -8.79
C MET A 50 -10.20 -5.62 -9.80
N VAL A 51 -10.89 -6.34 -10.68
CA VAL A 51 -11.86 -5.74 -11.62
C VAL A 51 -12.99 -5.03 -10.86
N ALA A 52 -13.54 -5.64 -9.82
CA ALA A 52 -14.58 -5.03 -9.00
C ALA A 52 -14.08 -3.78 -8.25
N VAL A 53 -12.87 -3.81 -7.71
CA VAL A 53 -12.25 -2.64 -7.05
C VAL A 53 -12.02 -1.50 -8.05
N LEU A 54 -11.54 -1.82 -9.26
CA LEU A 54 -11.30 -0.84 -10.31
C LEU A 54 -12.60 -0.24 -10.87
N ASP A 55 -13.65 -1.04 -11.01
CA ASP A 55 -14.97 -0.58 -11.42
C ASP A 55 -15.57 0.42 -10.41
N GLN A 56 -15.23 0.27 -9.14
CA GLN A 56 -15.68 1.11 -8.04
C GLN A 56 -14.66 2.21 -7.67
N HIS A 57 -13.57 2.33 -8.43
CA HIS A 57 -12.47 3.25 -8.11
C HIS A 57 -12.97 4.69 -7.99
N ASP A 58 -13.73 5.16 -8.97
CA ASP A 58 -14.17 6.56 -9.00
C ASP A 58 -15.21 6.87 -7.92
N ASP A 59 -15.89 5.86 -7.36
CA ASP A 59 -16.89 6.03 -6.31
C ASP A 59 -16.26 6.00 -4.90
N PHE A 60 -15.17 5.25 -4.71
CA PHE A 60 -14.59 4.98 -3.38
C PHE A 60 -13.13 5.41 -3.19
N ILE A 61 -12.38 5.59 -4.28
CA ILE A 61 -10.96 5.99 -4.28
C ILE A 61 -10.85 7.37 -4.93
N GLN A 62 -11.38 8.37 -4.22
CA GLN A 62 -11.28 9.77 -4.61
C GLN A 62 -10.29 10.51 -3.73
N PHE A 63 -9.54 11.43 -4.32
CA PHE A 63 -8.85 12.45 -3.53
C PHE A 63 -9.90 13.34 -2.85
N PRO A 64 -9.75 13.65 -1.55
CA PRO A 64 -10.64 14.60 -0.91
C PRO A 64 -10.58 15.93 -1.66
N ALA A 65 -11.74 16.51 -1.93
CA ALA A 65 -11.82 17.84 -2.53
C ALA A 65 -11.06 18.85 -1.65
N LEU A 66 -10.41 19.83 -2.27
CA LEU A 66 -9.53 20.78 -1.58
C LEU A 66 -10.26 21.62 -0.52
N ASP A 67 -11.57 21.77 -0.66
CA ASP A 67 -12.50 22.47 0.20
C ASP A 67 -13.33 21.53 1.09
N SER A 68 -13.08 20.22 1.03
CA SER A 68 -13.76 19.26 1.89
C SER A 68 -13.32 19.41 3.35
N GLN A 69 -14.23 19.11 4.28
CA GLN A 69 -13.92 19.06 5.71
C GLN A 69 -12.74 18.13 6.01
N ASN A 70 -12.58 17.04 5.26
CA ASN A 70 -11.47 16.11 5.40
C ASN A 70 -10.12 16.77 5.04
N ALA A 71 -10.07 17.58 3.97
CA ALA A 71 -8.88 18.32 3.60
C ALA A 71 -8.55 19.41 4.63
N GLU A 72 -9.56 20.12 5.15
CA GLU A 72 -9.38 21.13 6.21
C GLU A 72 -8.87 20.50 7.52
N ASN A 73 -9.45 19.37 7.93
CA ASN A 73 -9.00 18.61 9.10
C ASN A 73 -7.55 18.12 8.93
N ALA A 74 -7.15 17.73 7.72
CA ALA A 74 -5.77 17.34 7.43
C ALA A 74 -4.80 18.53 7.43
N ARG A 75 -5.18 19.68 6.84
CA ARG A 75 -4.35 20.91 6.85
C ARG A 75 -4.15 21.44 8.27
N SER A 76 -5.23 21.53 9.05
CA SER A 76 -5.16 22.00 10.44
C SER A 76 -4.27 21.11 11.32
N TYR A 77 -4.23 19.81 11.06
CA TYR A 77 -3.29 18.90 11.71
C TYR A 77 -1.83 19.21 11.37
N VAL A 78 -1.54 19.47 10.09
CA VAL A 78 -0.18 19.77 9.61
C VAL A 78 0.30 21.18 9.99
N GLU A 79 -0.63 22.09 10.26
CA GLU A 79 -0.36 23.44 10.79
C GLU A 79 -0.05 23.47 12.29
N ALA A 80 -0.18 22.34 12.98
CA ALA A 80 0.09 22.30 14.41
C ALA A 80 1.59 22.53 14.70
N PRO A 81 1.97 23.16 15.83
CA PRO A 81 3.34 23.59 16.11
C PRO A 81 4.40 22.48 16.17
N HIS A 82 3.98 21.22 16.22
CA HIS A 82 4.83 20.05 16.35
C HIS A 82 5.08 19.33 15.02
N VAL A 83 4.54 19.83 13.92
CA VAL A 83 4.71 19.27 12.57
C VAL A 83 5.73 20.09 11.79
N CYS A 84 6.41 19.45 10.84
CA CYS A 84 7.41 20.05 9.95
C CYS A 84 6.82 21.27 9.24
N PRO A 85 7.36 22.50 9.41
CA PRO A 85 6.85 23.71 8.77
C PRO A 85 6.77 23.60 7.23
N GLU A 86 7.65 22.79 6.64
CA GLU A 86 7.70 22.48 5.22
C GLU A 86 6.42 21.80 4.71
N TRP A 87 5.65 21.16 5.60
CA TRP A 87 4.43 20.45 5.26
C TRP A 87 3.21 21.37 5.26
N TRP A 88 3.36 22.63 5.67
CA TRP A 88 2.28 23.61 5.76
C TRP A 88 1.44 23.65 4.47
N ASN A 89 0.10 23.68 4.62
CA ASN A 89 -0.90 23.58 3.55
C ASN A 89 -1.00 22.20 2.84
N GLY A 90 -0.21 21.22 3.27
CA GLY A 90 -0.35 19.82 2.87
C GLY A 90 -1.56 19.15 3.52
N PHE A 91 -2.25 18.30 2.75
CA PHE A 91 -3.41 17.53 3.23
C PHE A 91 -3.41 16.07 2.72
N LEU A 92 -2.40 15.70 1.94
CA LEU A 92 -2.16 14.35 1.44
C LEU A 92 -0.75 13.95 1.88
N ALA A 93 -0.62 12.75 2.43
CA ALA A 93 0.66 12.11 2.73
C ALA A 93 0.71 10.77 2.02
N ALA A 94 1.82 10.49 1.33
CA ALA A 94 2.16 9.18 0.78
C ALA A 94 3.40 8.65 1.53
N ASP A 95 3.39 7.37 1.88
CA ASP A 95 4.57 6.65 2.40
C ASP A 95 5.31 6.01 1.20
N GLY A 96 6.63 6.06 0.97
CA GLY A 96 7.81 6.68 1.60
C GLY A 96 9.03 6.44 0.67
N SER A 97 10.19 7.10 0.85
CA SER A 97 11.41 6.84 0.06
C SER A 97 12.61 6.58 0.91
N ALA A 98 13.48 5.61 0.62
CA ALA A 98 14.68 5.38 1.42
C ALA A 98 15.96 5.97 0.79
N PHE A 99 16.64 6.90 1.46
CA PHE A 99 17.98 7.41 1.15
C PHE A 99 19.05 6.33 1.32
N GLY A 100 19.78 5.99 0.26
CA GLY A 100 20.89 5.03 0.33
C GLY A 100 22.09 5.54 1.15
N LEU A 101 22.61 4.68 2.01
CA LEU A 101 23.86 4.87 2.75
C LEU A 101 25.01 4.21 1.99
N TYR A 102 26.11 4.94 1.83
CA TYR A 102 27.32 4.45 1.15
C TYR A 102 27.98 3.26 1.86
N ALA A 103 27.84 3.19 3.18
CA ALA A 103 28.38 2.12 3.99
C ALA A 103 27.45 1.80 5.14
N LYS A 104 27.58 0.58 5.66
CA LYS A 104 26.93 0.15 6.89
C LYS A 104 27.22 1.15 8.01
N PRO A 105 26.21 1.80 8.59
CA PRO A 105 26.47 2.71 9.70
C PRO A 105 27.04 1.92 10.89
N GLY A 106 28.04 2.51 11.55
CA GLY A 106 28.82 1.83 12.60
C GLY A 106 27.99 1.46 13.83
N LEU A 107 26.89 2.16 14.06
CA LEU A 107 25.91 1.86 15.11
C LEU A 107 24.64 1.28 14.46
N HIS A 108 24.22 0.08 14.91
CA HIS A 108 23.00 -0.61 14.45
C HIS A 108 22.88 -0.88 12.94
N GLY A 109 23.99 -1.00 12.21
CA GLY A 109 24.01 -1.12 10.74
C GLY A 109 23.00 -2.08 10.10
N GLU A 110 22.76 -3.25 10.70
CA GLU A 110 21.77 -4.23 10.18
C GLU A 110 20.34 -3.69 10.11
N THR A 111 20.00 -2.68 10.90
CA THR A 111 18.66 -2.08 10.94
C THR A 111 18.35 -1.25 9.69
N PHE A 112 19.40 -0.74 9.05
CA PHE A 112 19.28 0.02 7.81
C PHE A 112 19.33 -0.91 6.60
N PHE A 113 19.52 -2.21 6.82
CA PHE A 113 19.56 -3.21 5.77
C PHE A 113 18.14 -3.54 5.34
N ASP A 114 17.71 -2.94 4.24
CA ASP A 114 16.37 -3.15 3.70
C ASP A 114 16.24 -4.54 3.04
N HIS A 115 15.01 -4.91 2.68
CA HIS A 115 14.75 -6.17 1.98
C HIS A 115 15.44 -6.25 0.60
N LYS A 116 16.04 -5.15 0.10
CA LYS A 116 16.83 -5.08 -1.13
C LYS A 116 18.33 -5.26 -0.86
N SER A 117 18.71 -5.63 0.35
CA SER A 117 20.10 -5.80 0.78
C SER A 117 20.95 -4.53 0.64
N ASN A 118 20.33 -3.36 0.78
CA ASN A 118 21.02 -2.07 0.81
C ASN A 118 20.93 -1.46 2.21
N TYR A 119 21.91 -0.64 2.57
CA TYR A 119 21.76 0.24 3.71
C TYR A 119 21.00 1.48 3.27
N SER A 120 19.78 1.72 3.78
CA SER A 120 18.93 2.84 3.37
C SER A 120 18.15 3.46 4.54
N LEU A 121 17.74 4.72 4.40
CA LEU A 121 17.09 5.56 5.42
C LEU A 121 15.80 6.18 4.85
N ASN A 122 14.62 5.89 5.41
CA ASN A 122 13.39 6.53 4.93
C ASN A 122 13.43 8.09 5.00
N CYS A 123 13.52 8.74 3.84
CA CYS A 123 13.09 10.07 3.47
C CYS A 123 11.57 10.18 3.29
N GLN A 124 10.97 11.16 3.96
CA GLN A 124 9.67 11.68 3.58
C GLN A 124 9.77 13.22 3.63
N VAL A 125 9.41 13.89 2.53
CA VAL A 125 9.28 15.35 2.45
C VAL A 125 7.95 15.67 1.79
N ASN A 126 7.04 16.33 2.51
CA ASN A 126 5.77 16.78 1.97
C ASN A 126 5.85 18.24 1.54
N HIS A 127 5.53 18.51 0.27
CA HIS A 127 4.63 19.56 -0.23
C HIS A 127 4.60 19.52 -1.78
N PHE A 128 3.40 19.36 -2.37
CA PHE A 128 3.08 19.26 -3.82
C PHE A 128 3.49 17.97 -4.59
N CYS A 129 2.45 17.30 -5.10
CA CYS A 129 2.37 16.17 -6.04
C CYS A 129 3.61 15.91 -6.94
N ILE A 130 4.43 14.89 -6.64
CA ILE A 130 5.09 13.94 -7.58
C ILE A 130 5.35 12.62 -6.80
N PHE A 131 5.03 11.46 -7.42
CA PHE A 131 5.34 10.09 -6.94
C PHE A 131 6.84 9.84 -6.73
N PHE A 132 7.15 8.74 -6.02
CA PHE A 132 8.42 7.96 -5.85
C PHE A 132 8.75 7.89 -4.35
N GLY A 133 8.90 6.72 -3.70
CA GLY A 133 9.04 5.33 -4.12
C GLY A 133 9.86 4.57 -3.08
#